data_AF-A0A914VT45-F1
#
_entry.id   AF-A0A914VT45-F1
#
_cell.length_a   1.000
_cell.length_b   1.000
_cell.length_c   1.000
_cell.angle_alpha   90.00
_cell.angle_beta   90.00
_cell.angle_gamma   90.00
#
_symmetry.space_group_name_H-M   'P 1'
#
loop_
_entity.id
_entity.type
_entity.pdbx_description
1 polymer ?
#
loop_
_entity_poly.entity_id
_entity_poly.type
_entity_poly.pdbx_seq_one_letter_code
_entity_poly.pdbx_strand_id
1 'polypeptide(L)'
;MIRSNTAVIAVLVFIGFQVVTVSTYSCFECASPILRNNWQLTSYPVIYSDDKFQSACDSDDAPGTPVDCSSSSCIEMMMPTADGGYAMLRGCLEKLLGPDFRSNANNQNSANSFGNCSYGPVLDRKVNFLVGGKIVTADGYAGIHVCQTNDKEENGGKYCNNKMSLAKLTLKYTNPNANNMEKDPVKSFFNDVSDASNSDCQATPNTKVTCISCTSINDNGACDKNTKDTCTGTYCTKAFGKQGKMDVVKRGCSPINPYGSNTDACTWIDFQSKTPMGDGTVGGASRTKRDADLSYTYAANQCFCTGDRCNGASSITFAFFTILTPIFVAVKVL
;
A
#
# COMPACT_ATOMS: atom_id res chain seq x y z
N MET A 1 43.63 -45.86 -55.90
CA MET A 1 43.45 -46.50 -54.58
C MET A 1 43.59 -45.39 -53.52
N ILE A 2 42.48 -44.90 -52.93
CA ILE A 2 41.99 -45.28 -51.58
C ILE A 2 43.05 -44.89 -50.52
N ARG A 3 42.91 -43.95 -49.56
CA ARG A 3 41.82 -43.30 -48.80
C ARG A 3 42.35 -41.91 -48.33
N SER A 4 41.60 -40.81 -48.45
CA SER A 4 40.68 -40.27 -47.44
C SER A 4 41.26 -40.19 -46.02
N ASN A 5 41.51 -38.96 -45.54
CA ASN A 5 41.15 -38.51 -44.18
C ASN A 5 41.35 -36.99 -44.07
N THR A 6 40.42 -36.27 -44.72
CA THR A 6 40.08 -34.89 -44.37
C THR A 6 39.40 -34.94 -43.01
N ALA A 7 40.18 -35.00 -41.93
CA ALA A 7 39.67 -34.81 -40.59
C ALA A 7 39.41 -33.32 -40.39
N VAL A 8 38.27 -32.88 -40.92
CA VAL A 8 37.56 -31.68 -40.53
C VAL A 8 37.21 -31.83 -39.06
N ILE A 9 38.11 -31.46 -38.16
CA ILE A 9 37.71 -31.12 -36.79
C ILE A 9 37.21 -29.67 -36.87
N ALA A 10 36.01 -29.53 -37.44
CA ALA A 10 35.14 -28.45 -37.10
C ALA A 10 34.81 -28.63 -35.61
N VAL A 11 35.66 -28.07 -34.74
CA VAL A 11 35.25 -27.70 -33.39
C VAL A 11 34.20 -26.63 -33.60
N LEU A 12 32.96 -27.08 -33.84
CA LEU A 12 31.77 -26.30 -33.66
C LEU A 12 31.78 -25.91 -32.20
N VAL A 13 32.33 -24.74 -31.94
CA VAL A 13 32.10 -23.93 -30.76
C VAL A 13 30.60 -23.62 -30.79
N PHE A 14 29.79 -24.59 -30.37
CA PHE A 14 28.45 -24.38 -29.85
C PHE A 14 28.65 -23.60 -28.54
N ILE A 15 29.00 -22.32 -28.65
CA ILE A 15 28.58 -21.34 -27.65
C ILE A 15 27.07 -21.37 -27.77
N GLY A 16 26.44 -22.24 -26.99
CA GLY A 16 25.03 -22.16 -26.72
C GLY A 16 24.80 -20.77 -26.16
N PHE A 17 24.35 -19.87 -27.03
CA PHE A 17 23.62 -18.68 -26.63
C PHE A 17 22.42 -19.21 -25.86
N GLN A 18 22.61 -19.42 -24.56
CA GLN A 18 21.51 -19.49 -23.61
C GLN A 18 20.85 -18.12 -23.75
N VAL A 19 19.81 -18.05 -24.57
CA VAL A 19 18.91 -16.91 -24.57
C VAL A 19 18.31 -16.93 -23.18
N VAL A 20 18.91 -16.17 -22.27
CA VAL A 20 18.32 -15.88 -20.96
C VAL A 20 17.07 -15.11 -21.30
N THR A 21 15.96 -15.82 -21.42
CA THR A 21 14.63 -15.22 -21.45
C THR A 21 14.46 -14.63 -20.07
N VAL A 22 14.79 -13.34 -19.94
CA VAL A 22 14.46 -12.60 -18.73
C VAL A 22 12.94 -12.56 -18.70
N SER A 23 12.34 -13.35 -17.82
CA SER A 23 10.90 -13.25 -17.56
C SER A 23 10.66 -11.86 -16.99
N THR A 24 10.15 -10.96 -17.82
CA THR A 24 9.75 -9.63 -17.38
C THR A 24 8.42 -9.77 -16.68
N TYR A 25 8.46 -9.59 -15.37
CA TYR A 25 7.26 -9.43 -14.54
C TYR A 25 6.74 -8.03 -14.78
N SER A 26 5.51 -7.90 -15.26
CA SER A 26 4.92 -6.60 -15.54
C SER A 26 3.73 -6.38 -14.61
N CYS A 27 3.62 -5.17 -14.06
CA CYS A 27 2.46 -4.73 -13.30
C CYS A 27 1.84 -3.51 -13.97
N PHE A 28 0.61 -3.22 -13.59
CA PHE A 28 -0.06 -2.00 -13.98
C PHE A 28 0.23 -0.87 -12.97
N GLU A 29 0.82 0.24 -13.42
CA GLU A 29 1.12 1.40 -12.57
C GLU A 29 0.15 2.56 -12.80
N CYS A 30 -0.60 2.94 -11.76
CA CYS A 30 -1.43 4.14 -11.75
C CYS A 30 -1.72 4.60 -10.31
N ALA A 31 -2.12 5.85 -10.16
CA ALA A 31 -2.70 6.39 -8.93
C ALA A 31 -3.89 7.30 -9.24
N SER A 32 -4.89 7.36 -8.36
CA SER A 32 -5.97 8.35 -8.48
C SER A 32 -5.43 9.78 -8.34
N PRO A 33 -5.97 10.78 -9.07
CA PRO A 33 -5.44 12.15 -9.06
C PRO A 33 -5.37 12.80 -7.67
N ILE A 34 -6.30 12.45 -6.77
CA ILE A 34 -6.33 12.95 -5.39
C ILE A 34 -5.07 12.57 -4.59
N LEU A 35 -4.40 11.47 -4.93
CA LEU A 35 -3.17 11.03 -4.26
C LEU A 35 -1.97 11.93 -4.58
N ARG A 36 -2.01 12.74 -5.64
CA ARG A 36 -0.91 13.65 -6.00
C ARG A 36 -0.53 14.58 -4.85
N ASN A 37 -1.54 15.08 -4.14
CA ASN A 37 -1.36 15.99 -3.01
C ASN A 37 -1.58 15.32 -1.66
N ASN A 38 -1.97 14.04 -1.67
CA ASN A 38 -2.33 13.26 -0.49
C ASN A 38 -1.58 11.93 -0.41
N TRP A 39 -0.32 11.90 -0.87
CA TRP A 39 0.45 10.66 -0.98
C TRP A 39 0.64 9.97 0.37
N GLN A 40 0.61 10.71 1.49
CA GLN A 40 0.63 10.17 2.84
C GLN A 40 -0.48 9.13 3.11
N LEU A 41 -1.59 9.16 2.36
CA LEU A 41 -2.66 8.18 2.51
C LEU A 41 -2.19 6.77 2.16
N THR A 42 -1.27 6.65 1.20
CA THR A 42 -0.70 5.38 0.75
C THR A 42 0.29 4.79 1.76
N SER A 43 0.87 5.66 2.60
CA SER A 43 2.01 5.36 3.45
C SER A 43 3.26 4.86 2.72
N TYR A 44 3.33 4.86 1.38
CA TYR A 44 4.53 4.45 0.65
C TYR A 44 5.53 5.60 0.52
N PRO A 45 6.85 5.31 0.61
CA PRO A 45 7.89 6.33 0.54
C PRO A 45 8.09 6.93 -0.86
N VAL A 46 7.89 6.14 -1.92
CA VAL A 46 8.12 6.59 -3.29
C VAL A 46 6.82 7.04 -3.94
N ILE A 47 6.76 8.31 -4.34
CA ILE A 47 5.67 8.87 -5.14
C ILE A 47 5.88 8.58 -6.63
N TYR A 48 4.80 8.35 -7.36
CA TYR A 48 4.87 8.24 -8.80
C TYR A 48 5.16 9.56 -9.50
N SER A 49 5.62 9.44 -10.75
CA SER A 49 5.69 10.56 -11.67
C SER A 49 4.30 11.06 -12.05
N ASP A 50 4.22 12.33 -12.44
CA ASP A 50 2.97 13.05 -12.67
C ASP A 50 2.04 12.40 -13.72
N ASP A 51 2.58 11.63 -14.66
CA ASP A 51 1.88 10.90 -15.73
C ASP A 51 1.15 9.64 -15.24
N LYS A 52 1.46 9.14 -14.05
CA LYS A 52 0.78 7.96 -13.47
C LYS A 52 -0.49 8.31 -12.71
N PHE A 53 -0.75 9.59 -12.47
CA PHE A 53 -1.97 10.04 -11.81
C PHE A 53 -3.10 10.19 -12.82
N GLN A 54 -3.98 9.20 -12.88
CA GLN A 54 -5.00 9.10 -13.92
C GLN A 54 -6.39 8.90 -13.30
N SER A 55 -7.39 9.59 -13.84
CA SER A 55 -8.77 9.53 -13.34
C SER A 55 -9.39 8.14 -13.45
N ALA A 56 -8.94 7.35 -14.43
CA ALA A 56 -9.42 6.00 -14.67
C ALA A 56 -8.54 4.92 -14.01
N CYS A 57 -7.71 5.27 -13.02
CA CYS A 57 -6.94 4.28 -12.25
C CYS A 57 -7.82 3.28 -11.49
N ASP A 58 -9.10 3.61 -11.34
CA ASP A 58 -10.12 2.84 -10.65
C ASP A 58 -10.98 1.96 -11.57
N SER A 59 -10.75 1.97 -12.88
CA SER A 59 -11.46 1.12 -13.83
C SER A 59 -10.77 -0.23 -14.03
N ASP A 60 -11.52 -1.22 -14.51
CA ASP A 60 -10.97 -2.52 -14.92
C ASP A 60 -10.08 -2.37 -16.16
N ASP A 61 -10.47 -1.47 -17.07
CA ASP A 61 -9.72 -1.08 -18.26
C ASP A 61 -8.81 0.13 -18.02
N ALA A 62 -8.29 0.28 -16.80
CA ALA A 62 -7.53 1.46 -16.44
C ALA A 62 -6.47 1.74 -17.52
N PRO A 63 -6.40 2.96 -18.08
CA PRO A 63 -5.28 3.37 -18.88
C PRO A 63 -4.11 3.50 -17.92
N GLY A 64 -3.08 2.72 -18.15
CA GLY A 64 -1.89 2.76 -17.35
C GLY A 64 -0.86 1.95 -18.07
N THR A 65 0.37 2.38 -17.87
CA THR A 65 1.47 1.80 -18.59
C THR A 65 1.81 0.49 -17.91
N PRO A 66 1.80 -0.65 -18.63
CA PRO A 66 2.52 -1.81 -18.18
C PRO A 66 3.94 -1.39 -17.85
N VAL A 67 4.41 -1.73 -16.67
CA VAL A 67 5.80 -1.44 -16.29
C VAL A 67 6.44 -2.71 -15.81
N ASP A 68 7.68 -2.92 -16.27
CA ASP A 68 8.49 -4.00 -15.79
C ASP A 68 8.88 -3.76 -14.33
N CYS A 69 8.66 -4.80 -13.55
CA CYS A 69 8.96 -4.90 -12.14
C CYS A 69 10.18 -5.80 -11.98
N SER A 70 11.10 -5.34 -11.13
CA SER A 70 12.26 -6.13 -10.73
C SER A 70 11.90 -7.25 -9.75
N SER A 71 10.76 -7.10 -9.06
CA SER A 71 10.15 -8.16 -8.26
C SER A 71 8.96 -8.77 -9.01
N SER A 72 8.59 -9.98 -8.65
CA SER A 72 7.38 -10.63 -9.17
C SER A 72 6.12 -10.20 -8.41
N SER A 73 6.09 -9.04 -7.75
CA SER A 73 4.95 -8.62 -6.90
C SER A 73 4.31 -7.32 -7.36
N CYS A 74 3.03 -7.41 -7.73
CA CYS A 74 2.19 -6.25 -7.97
C CYS A 74 1.37 -5.92 -6.73
N ILE A 75 1.01 -4.66 -6.60
CA ILE A 75 0.09 -4.17 -5.58
C ILE A 75 -1.10 -3.45 -6.22
N GLU A 76 -2.24 -3.59 -5.57
CA GLU A 76 -3.43 -2.76 -5.71
C GLU A 76 -3.93 -2.35 -4.31
N MET A 77 -4.27 -1.08 -4.13
CA MET A 77 -4.69 -0.52 -2.86
C MET A 77 -5.85 0.45 -3.06
N MET A 78 -6.87 0.32 -2.21
CA MET A 78 -8.06 1.17 -2.18
C MET A 78 -8.15 1.85 -0.83
N MET A 79 -8.38 3.16 -0.81
CA MET A 79 -8.41 3.95 0.43
C MET A 79 -9.54 4.98 0.38
N PRO A 80 -10.33 5.13 1.45
CA PRO A 80 -11.38 6.16 1.49
C PRO A 80 -10.74 7.54 1.61
N THR A 81 -11.33 8.52 0.93
CA THR A 81 -10.82 9.90 0.86
C THR A 81 -11.69 10.85 1.67
N ALA A 82 -11.14 12.03 1.97
CA ALA A 82 -11.82 13.01 2.84
C ALA A 82 -13.05 13.67 2.18
N ASP A 83 -13.11 13.69 0.86
CA ASP A 83 -14.26 14.15 0.05
C ASP A 83 -15.38 13.09 -0.03
N GLY A 84 -15.22 11.96 0.65
CA GLY A 84 -16.19 10.88 0.67
C GLY A 84 -16.16 10.01 -0.58
N GLY A 85 -15.04 9.96 -1.29
CA GLY A 85 -14.78 9.02 -2.37
C GLY A 85 -13.80 7.91 -1.98
N TYR A 86 -13.21 7.29 -3.01
CA TYR A 86 -12.09 6.36 -2.88
C TYR A 86 -10.94 6.80 -3.77
N ALA A 87 -9.73 6.53 -3.30
CA ALA A 87 -8.50 6.61 -4.07
C ALA A 87 -7.96 5.20 -4.34
N MET A 88 -7.42 5.02 -5.54
CA MET A 88 -6.79 3.80 -5.99
C MET A 88 -5.29 4.02 -6.23
N LEU A 89 -4.49 3.00 -5.91
CA LEU A 89 -3.07 2.92 -6.21
C LEU A 89 -2.75 1.51 -6.74
N ARG A 90 -2.06 1.43 -7.86
CA ARG A 90 -1.60 0.18 -8.48
C ARG A 90 -0.13 0.29 -8.88
N GLY A 91 0.65 -0.79 -8.80
CA GLY A 91 1.99 -0.85 -9.42
C GLY A 91 2.91 -1.94 -8.91
N CYS A 92 4.21 -1.77 -9.18
CA CYS A 92 5.26 -2.63 -8.65
C CYS A 92 5.46 -2.31 -7.15
N LEU A 93 5.24 -3.30 -6.29
CA LEU A 93 5.38 -3.11 -4.83
C LEU A 93 6.80 -2.65 -4.46
N GLU A 94 7.81 -3.22 -5.10
CA GLU A 94 9.20 -2.95 -4.78
C GLU A 94 9.69 -1.55 -5.21
N LYS A 95 8.96 -0.88 -6.11
CA LYS A 95 9.25 0.51 -6.49
C LYS A 95 8.64 1.46 -5.47
N LEU A 96 7.40 1.19 -5.05
CA LEU A 96 6.70 1.95 -4.03
C LEU A 96 7.44 1.92 -2.68
N LEU A 97 8.00 0.77 -2.31
CA LEU A 97 8.80 0.60 -1.10
C LEU A 97 10.17 1.30 -1.16
N GLY A 98 10.66 1.65 -2.34
CA GLY A 98 11.95 2.33 -2.52
C GLY A 98 13.18 1.45 -2.24
N PRO A 99 14.38 1.99 -2.49
CA PRO A 99 15.65 1.25 -2.35
C PRO A 99 16.01 0.93 -0.89
N ASP A 100 15.64 1.79 0.06
CA ASP A 100 16.00 1.65 1.48
C ASP A 100 15.26 0.49 2.17
N PHE A 101 14.08 0.13 1.65
CA PHE A 101 13.38 -1.05 2.12
C PHE A 101 14.03 -2.35 1.60
N ARG A 102 14.71 -2.30 0.44
CA ARG A 102 15.40 -3.46 -0.16
C ARG A 102 16.74 -3.76 0.48
N SER A 103 17.43 -2.78 1.05
CA SER A 103 18.76 -2.99 1.68
C SER A 103 18.67 -3.64 3.07
N ASN A 104 17.51 -3.54 3.75
CA ASN A 104 17.22 -4.27 4.98
C ASN A 104 16.69 -5.70 4.74
N ALA A 105 16.76 -6.20 3.50
CA ALA A 105 16.17 -7.45 3.04
C ALA A 105 16.93 -8.73 3.43
N ASN A 106 17.41 -8.84 4.67
CA ASN A 106 17.41 -10.16 5.32
C ASN A 106 15.97 -10.61 5.65
N ASN A 107 14.98 -9.74 5.44
CA ASN A 107 13.53 -10.00 5.48
C ASN A 107 12.93 -10.27 4.08
N GLN A 108 13.60 -11.00 3.19
CA GLN A 108 12.96 -11.47 1.94
C GLN A 108 11.77 -12.41 2.17
N ASN A 109 11.56 -12.90 3.40
CA ASN A 109 10.33 -13.57 3.81
C ASN A 109 9.10 -12.62 3.91
N SER A 110 9.28 -11.29 3.86
CA SER A 110 8.13 -10.36 3.83
C SER A 110 7.35 -10.42 2.53
N ALA A 111 7.98 -10.68 1.38
CA ALA A 111 7.27 -10.88 0.09
C ALA A 111 6.30 -12.07 0.15
N ASN A 112 6.69 -13.15 0.86
CA ASN A 112 5.84 -14.31 1.14
C ASN A 112 4.88 -14.09 2.32
N SER A 113 5.06 -13.01 3.10
CA SER A 113 4.15 -12.60 4.18
C SER A 113 3.07 -11.62 3.72
N PHE A 114 3.16 -11.07 2.49
CA PHE A 114 2.02 -10.46 1.82
C PHE A 114 1.12 -11.57 1.24
N GLY A 115 0.77 -12.52 2.08
CA GLY A 115 -0.28 -13.48 1.77
C GLY A 115 -1.60 -12.73 1.71
N ASN A 116 -2.15 -12.68 0.50
CA ASN A 116 -3.55 -12.39 0.19
C ASN A 116 -4.00 -10.93 0.32
N CYS A 117 -5.01 -10.65 -0.49
CA CYS A 117 -5.88 -9.50 -0.36
C CYS A 117 -6.41 -9.38 1.08
N SER A 118 -6.38 -8.16 1.63
CA SER A 118 -6.92 -7.87 2.95
C SER A 118 -7.65 -6.53 2.96
N TYR A 119 -8.67 -6.42 3.81
CA TYR A 119 -9.46 -5.21 3.91
C TYR A 119 -10.02 -4.97 5.32
N GLY A 120 -10.39 -3.74 5.63
CA GLY A 120 -11.06 -3.43 6.88
C GLY A 120 -11.67 -2.04 6.92
N PRO A 121 -12.58 -1.80 7.87
CA PRO A 121 -13.26 -0.53 7.99
C PRO A 121 -12.32 0.57 8.48
N VAL A 122 -12.55 1.79 8.01
CA VAL A 122 -11.90 3.03 8.46
C VAL A 122 -12.98 3.83 9.19
N LEU A 123 -13.10 3.60 10.50
CA LEU A 123 -14.26 3.99 11.31
C LEU A 123 -14.55 5.50 11.36
N ASP A 124 -13.56 6.34 11.08
CA ASP A 124 -13.66 7.80 11.05
C ASP A 124 -13.92 8.37 9.65
N ARG A 125 -14.09 7.50 8.64
CA ARG A 125 -14.31 7.90 7.25
C ARG A 125 -15.64 7.38 6.74
N LYS A 126 -16.39 8.28 6.11
CA LYS A 126 -17.62 7.97 5.39
C LYS A 126 -17.40 8.12 3.90
N VAL A 127 -18.03 7.26 3.10
CA VAL A 127 -17.96 7.29 1.65
C VAL A 127 -19.38 7.41 1.08
N ASN A 128 -19.51 8.18 0.02
CA ASN A 128 -20.74 8.47 -0.69
C ASN A 128 -20.81 7.64 -1.98
N PHE A 129 -21.94 6.97 -2.19
CA PHE A 129 -22.21 6.14 -3.36
C PHE A 129 -23.44 6.67 -4.09
N LEU A 130 -23.42 6.66 -5.42
CA LEU A 130 -24.60 6.98 -6.22
C LEU A 130 -25.36 5.69 -6.55
N VAL A 131 -26.53 5.52 -5.95
CA VAL A 131 -27.35 4.31 -6.00
C VAL A 131 -28.71 4.68 -6.58
N GLY A 132 -28.99 4.27 -7.82
CA GLY A 132 -30.26 4.60 -8.49
C GLY A 132 -30.57 6.11 -8.52
N GLY A 133 -29.54 6.95 -8.70
CA GLY A 133 -29.67 8.41 -8.71
C GLY A 133 -29.75 9.07 -7.32
N LYS A 134 -29.62 8.31 -6.22
CA LYS A 134 -29.58 8.84 -4.84
C LYS A 134 -28.19 8.65 -4.23
N ILE A 135 -27.75 9.63 -3.45
CA ILE A 135 -26.51 9.52 -2.69
C ILE A 135 -26.77 8.71 -1.41
N VAL A 136 -26.00 7.64 -1.21
CA VAL A 136 -25.99 6.80 -0.01
C VAL A 136 -24.64 6.93 0.67
N THR A 137 -24.64 7.24 1.97
CA THR A 137 -23.41 7.36 2.77
C THR A 137 -23.21 6.12 3.62
N ALA A 138 -22.03 5.50 3.57
CA ALA A 138 -21.66 4.33 4.36
C ALA A 138 -20.28 4.47 5.00
N ASP A 139 -19.89 3.52 5.85
CA ASP A 139 -18.53 3.43 6.40
C ASP A 139 -17.52 3.18 5.26
N GLY A 140 -16.39 3.88 5.32
CA GLY A 140 -15.29 3.68 4.39
C GLY A 140 -14.49 2.43 4.72
N TYR A 141 -13.94 1.79 3.69
CA TYR A 141 -13.06 0.63 3.84
C TYR A 141 -11.74 0.87 3.14
N ALA A 142 -10.63 0.47 3.76
CA ALA A 142 -9.36 0.39 3.06
C ALA A 142 -9.03 -1.08 2.78
N GLY A 143 -8.41 -1.32 1.64
CA GLY A 143 -7.97 -2.64 1.24
C GLY A 143 -6.65 -2.60 0.50
N ILE A 144 -5.94 -3.72 0.56
CA ILE A 144 -4.68 -3.93 -0.12
C ILE A 144 -4.67 -5.35 -0.67
N HIS A 145 -4.29 -5.49 -1.93
CA HIS A 145 -4.07 -6.75 -2.61
C HIS A 145 -2.66 -6.76 -3.17
N VAL A 146 -1.88 -7.76 -2.77
CA VAL A 146 -0.55 -8.03 -3.33
C VAL A 146 -0.63 -9.39 -4.00
N CYS A 147 -0.21 -9.45 -5.26
CA CYS A 147 -0.29 -10.65 -6.08
C CYS A 147 1.04 -10.90 -6.78
N GLN A 148 1.32 -12.15 -7.14
CA GLN A 148 2.51 -12.48 -7.89
C GLN A 148 2.24 -12.41 -9.39
N THR A 149 3.18 -11.87 -10.17
CA THR A 149 3.08 -11.81 -11.64
C THR A 149 3.07 -13.18 -12.32
N ASN A 150 3.39 -14.22 -11.56
CA ASN A 150 3.44 -15.61 -12.02
C ASN A 150 2.09 -16.30 -11.87
N ASP A 151 1.16 -15.65 -11.17
CA ASP A 151 -0.22 -16.09 -11.03
C ASP A 151 -0.88 -15.91 -12.39
N LYS A 152 -0.76 -16.94 -13.23
CA LYS A 152 -1.34 -16.96 -14.57
C LYS A 152 -2.85 -16.79 -14.45
N GLU A 153 -3.39 -15.69 -14.97
CA GLU A 153 -4.83 -15.62 -15.20
C GLU A 153 -5.20 -16.70 -16.23
N GLU A 154 -6.09 -17.61 -15.84
CA GLU A 154 -6.63 -18.67 -16.72
C GLU A 154 -7.38 -18.12 -17.95
N ASN A 155 -7.61 -16.81 -18.02
CA ASN A 155 -8.44 -16.16 -19.04
C ASN A 155 -7.76 -14.98 -19.77
N GLY A 156 -6.44 -15.02 -19.97
CA GLY A 156 -5.76 -14.08 -20.87
C GLY A 156 -5.73 -12.61 -20.43
N GLY A 157 -6.03 -12.33 -19.16
CA GLY A 157 -5.79 -11.02 -18.58
C GLY A 157 -4.31 -10.84 -18.23
N LYS A 158 -3.81 -9.62 -18.44
CA LYS A 158 -2.37 -9.35 -18.55
C LYS A 158 -1.68 -8.98 -17.23
N TYR A 159 -2.41 -8.70 -16.15
CA TYR A 159 -1.82 -8.19 -14.89
C TYR A 159 -2.68 -8.58 -13.68
N CYS A 160 -2.04 -9.07 -12.61
CA CYS A 160 -2.77 -9.54 -11.42
C CYS A 160 -3.36 -8.42 -10.54
N ASN A 161 -2.89 -7.18 -10.68
CA ASN A 161 -3.29 -6.03 -9.84
C ASN A 161 -4.40 -5.17 -10.43
N ASN A 162 -5.38 -5.80 -11.08
CA ASN A 162 -6.57 -5.18 -11.67
C ASN A 162 -7.87 -5.64 -11.01
N LYS A 163 -7.81 -6.26 -9.83
CA LYS A 163 -8.93 -7.01 -9.25
C LYS A 163 -9.84 -6.13 -8.39
N MET A 164 -9.30 -5.13 -7.69
CA MET A 164 -10.02 -4.22 -6.78
C MET A 164 -10.49 -2.90 -7.47
N SER A 165 -11.05 -2.98 -8.67
CA SER A 165 -11.66 -1.85 -9.38
C SER A 165 -12.88 -1.25 -8.64
N LEU A 166 -12.98 0.08 -8.57
CA LEU A 166 -14.18 0.77 -8.03
C LEU A 166 -15.41 0.59 -8.93
N ALA A 167 -15.21 0.27 -10.21
CA ALA A 167 -16.32 -0.02 -11.12
C ALA A 167 -17.14 -1.21 -10.62
N LYS A 168 -16.47 -2.25 -10.11
CA LYS A 168 -17.13 -3.42 -9.50
C LYS A 168 -17.92 -3.05 -8.24
N LEU A 169 -17.37 -2.18 -7.39
CA LEU A 169 -18.07 -1.67 -6.21
C LEU A 169 -19.35 -0.90 -6.61
N THR A 170 -19.26 -0.06 -7.64
CA THR A 170 -20.39 0.72 -8.17
C THR A 170 -21.48 -0.15 -8.81
N LEU A 171 -21.09 -1.19 -9.56
CA LEU A 171 -22.03 -2.13 -10.20
C LEU A 171 -22.89 -2.91 -9.18
N LYS A 172 -22.31 -3.29 -8.03
CA LYS A 172 -23.07 -3.95 -6.94
C LYS A 172 -24.19 -3.06 -6.40
N TYR A 173 -23.93 -1.76 -6.30
CA TYR A 173 -24.91 -0.81 -5.81
C TYR A 173 -26.00 -0.48 -6.83
N THR A 174 -25.70 -0.46 -8.12
CA THR A 174 -26.68 -0.05 -9.15
C THR A 174 -27.65 -1.16 -9.57
N ASN A 175 -27.46 -2.42 -9.15
CA ASN A 175 -28.36 -3.53 -9.50
C ASN A 175 -29.67 -3.50 -8.67
N PRO A 176 -30.82 -3.14 -9.27
CA PRO A 176 -32.09 -2.99 -8.56
C PRO A 176 -32.76 -4.34 -8.22
N ASN A 177 -32.25 -5.46 -8.74
CA ASN A 177 -32.77 -6.81 -8.47
C ASN A 177 -32.04 -7.52 -7.31
N ALA A 178 -31.13 -6.83 -6.62
CA ALA A 178 -30.56 -7.30 -5.36
C ALA A 178 -31.63 -7.19 -4.26
N ASN A 179 -32.58 -8.13 -4.28
CA ASN A 179 -33.70 -8.22 -3.32
C ASN A 179 -33.23 -8.42 -1.87
N ASN A 180 -31.93 -8.63 -1.67
CA ASN A 180 -31.23 -8.58 -0.41
C ASN A 180 -30.09 -7.55 -0.55
N MET A 181 -30.38 -6.25 -0.39
CA MET A 181 -29.31 -5.28 -0.15
C MET A 181 -28.58 -5.73 1.11
N GLU A 182 -27.43 -6.39 0.92
CA GLU A 182 -26.54 -6.75 2.01
C GLU A 182 -26.24 -5.47 2.80
N LYS A 183 -26.33 -5.54 4.13
CA LYS A 183 -26.17 -4.36 5.01
C LYS A 183 -24.81 -3.67 4.84
N ASP A 184 -23.86 -4.33 4.20
CA ASP A 184 -22.53 -3.82 3.92
C ASP A 184 -22.02 -4.26 2.53
N PRO A 185 -22.34 -3.50 1.47
CA PRO A 185 -21.98 -3.84 0.10
C PRO A 185 -20.48 -3.70 -0.19
N VAL A 186 -19.74 -2.94 0.64
CA VAL A 186 -18.28 -2.84 0.52
C VAL A 186 -17.64 -4.13 1.02
N LYS A 187 -18.14 -4.69 2.13
CA LYS A 187 -17.77 -6.04 2.58
C LYS A 187 -18.06 -7.10 1.51
N SER A 188 -19.23 -7.03 0.89
CA SER A 188 -19.61 -7.89 -0.22
C SER A 188 -18.63 -7.78 -1.39
N PHE A 189 -18.23 -6.56 -1.76
CA PHE A 189 -17.28 -6.31 -2.85
C PHE A 189 -15.96 -7.07 -2.63
N PHE A 190 -15.37 -6.95 -1.44
CA PHE A 190 -14.14 -7.68 -1.14
C PHE A 190 -14.32 -9.20 -1.13
N ASN A 191 -15.49 -9.70 -0.72
CA ASN A 191 -15.78 -11.13 -0.82
C ASN A 191 -15.83 -11.60 -2.29
N ASP A 192 -16.36 -10.83 -3.25
CA ASP A 192 -16.37 -11.28 -4.66
C ASP A 192 -14.99 -11.17 -5.33
N VAL A 193 -14.10 -10.32 -4.83
CA VAL A 193 -12.71 -10.28 -5.30
C VAL A 193 -11.99 -11.62 -5.02
N SER A 194 -12.53 -12.47 -4.14
CA SER A 194 -12.01 -13.83 -3.86
C SER A 194 -12.30 -14.91 -4.91
N ASP A 195 -13.31 -14.74 -5.77
CA ASP A 195 -13.72 -15.80 -6.72
C ASP A 195 -12.73 -16.00 -7.90
N ALA A 196 -11.70 -15.15 -8.00
CA ALA A 196 -10.62 -15.28 -8.98
C ALA A 196 -9.35 -15.84 -8.31
N SER A 197 -9.23 -17.16 -8.29
CA SER A 197 -8.04 -17.95 -7.90
C SER A 197 -7.52 -17.79 -6.45
N ASN A 198 -7.88 -18.73 -5.58
CA ASN A 198 -7.18 -19.23 -4.37
C ASN A 198 -6.65 -18.24 -3.31
N SER A 199 -7.02 -16.95 -3.35
CA SER A 199 -6.73 -16.00 -2.27
C SER A 199 -8.01 -15.27 -1.87
N ASP A 200 -8.73 -15.83 -0.90
CA ASP A 200 -9.85 -15.14 -0.28
C ASP A 200 -9.37 -13.80 0.26
N CYS A 201 -9.91 -12.69 -0.24
CA CYS A 201 -9.71 -11.40 0.41
C CYS A 201 -10.19 -11.53 1.85
N GLN A 202 -9.26 -11.47 2.80
CA GLN A 202 -9.60 -11.66 4.19
C GLN A 202 -9.93 -10.31 4.80
N ALA A 203 -11.10 -10.23 5.43
CA ALA A 203 -11.33 -9.18 6.40
C ALA A 203 -10.16 -9.26 7.40
N THR A 204 -9.49 -8.14 7.58
CA THR A 204 -8.36 -8.03 8.52
C THR A 204 -8.80 -8.57 9.86
N PRO A 205 -7.95 -9.38 10.52
CA PRO A 205 -8.39 -10.16 11.68
C PRO A 205 -9.08 -9.24 12.69
N ASN A 206 -10.23 -9.67 13.21
CA ASN A 206 -11.00 -8.94 14.21
C ASN A 206 -10.24 -8.77 15.54
N THR A 207 -8.93 -9.06 15.61
CA THR A 207 -8.04 -8.63 16.68
C THR A 207 -7.96 -7.12 16.68
N LYS A 208 -8.95 -6.54 17.36
CA LYS A 208 -9.07 -5.14 17.70
C LYS A 208 -7.95 -4.80 18.68
N VAL A 209 -6.90 -4.18 18.17
CA VAL A 209 -5.87 -3.56 19.01
C VAL A 209 -6.30 -2.15 19.38
N THR A 210 -6.05 -1.78 20.63
CA THR A 210 -6.28 -0.43 21.12
C THR A 210 -5.03 0.41 20.91
N CYS A 211 -5.08 1.41 20.05
CA CYS A 211 -3.94 2.26 19.72
C CYS A 211 -4.08 3.64 20.33
N ILE A 212 -2.97 4.34 20.52
CA ILE A 212 -3.00 5.77 20.84
C ILE A 212 -3.49 6.53 19.60
N SER A 213 -4.42 7.47 19.79
CA SER A 213 -4.93 8.33 18.72
C SER A 213 -4.72 9.79 19.09
N CYS A 214 -3.88 10.50 18.33
CA CYS A 214 -3.58 11.90 18.60
C CYS A 214 -2.83 12.57 17.45
N THR A 215 -2.79 13.90 17.50
CA THR A 215 -1.93 14.72 16.65
C THR A 215 -1.28 15.80 17.50
N SER A 216 0.01 16.05 17.29
CA SER A 216 0.74 17.19 17.83
C SER A 216 1.49 17.90 16.71
N ILE A 217 1.46 19.22 16.70
CA ILE A 217 2.15 20.08 15.73
C ILE A 217 2.93 21.15 16.49
N ASN A 218 4.26 21.20 16.36
CA ASN A 218 5.15 22.06 17.16
C ASN A 218 4.89 21.96 18.67
N ASP A 219 4.81 20.72 19.18
CA ASP A 219 4.46 20.41 20.56
C ASP A 219 3.08 20.91 21.02
N ASN A 220 2.28 21.47 20.11
CA ASN A 220 0.90 21.83 20.37
C ASN A 220 -0.01 20.62 20.11
N GLY A 221 -0.57 20.08 21.18
CA GLY A 221 -1.39 18.87 21.19
C GLY A 221 -0.75 17.75 22.01
N ALA A 222 -1.55 17.08 22.85
CA ALA A 222 -1.09 15.99 23.71
C ALA A 222 -0.93 14.70 22.89
N CYS A 223 0.23 14.50 22.27
CA CYS A 223 0.52 13.28 21.49
C CYS A 223 1.78 12.55 21.95
N ASP A 224 1.81 12.20 23.23
CA ASP A 224 2.89 11.46 23.85
C ASP A 224 2.49 10.00 24.14
N LYS A 225 3.38 9.23 24.76
CA LYS A 225 3.15 7.80 25.11
C LYS A 225 2.01 7.57 26.12
N ASN A 226 1.69 8.58 26.91
CA ASN A 226 0.68 8.56 27.97
C ASN A 226 -0.67 9.13 27.51
N THR A 227 -0.78 9.63 26.27
CA THR A 227 -2.05 10.12 25.72
C THR A 227 -3.17 9.09 25.89
N LYS A 228 -4.27 9.50 26.52
CA LYS A 228 -5.40 8.63 26.85
C LYS A 228 -6.37 8.42 25.70
N ASP A 229 -6.36 9.31 24.72
CA ASP A 229 -7.18 9.19 23.52
C ASP A 229 -6.73 7.96 22.73
N THR A 230 -7.71 7.12 22.40
CA THR A 230 -7.47 5.84 21.73
C THR A 230 -8.40 5.65 20.56
N CYS A 231 -7.92 4.88 19.60
CA CYS A 231 -8.75 4.28 18.55
C CYS A 231 -8.62 2.77 18.62
N THR A 232 -9.50 2.08 17.88
CA THR A 232 -9.45 0.62 17.75
C THR A 232 -9.34 0.26 16.28
N GLY A 233 -8.38 -0.60 15.94
CA GLY A 233 -8.14 -1.07 14.58
C GLY A 233 -7.36 -2.38 14.56
N THR A 234 -6.85 -2.77 13.40
CA THR A 234 -6.02 -3.97 13.24
C THR A 234 -4.54 -3.66 13.51
N TYR A 235 -4.09 -2.49 13.07
CA TYR A 235 -2.72 -2.01 13.24
C TYR A 235 -2.70 -0.65 13.90
N CYS A 236 -1.69 -0.39 14.72
CA CYS A 236 -1.43 0.95 15.22
C CYS A 236 -0.45 1.67 14.30
N THR A 237 -0.71 2.96 14.06
CA THR A 237 0.15 3.81 13.24
C THR A 237 0.83 4.88 14.09
N LYS A 238 2.06 5.24 13.71
CA LYS A 238 2.79 6.39 14.25
C LYS A 238 3.55 7.07 13.13
N ALA A 239 3.27 8.33 12.88
CA ALA A 239 4.06 9.19 12.00
C ALA A 239 4.76 10.25 12.85
N PHE A 240 6.06 10.44 12.68
CA PHE A 240 6.77 11.54 13.34
C PHE A 240 7.83 12.13 12.42
N GLY A 241 7.90 13.47 12.35
CA GLY A 241 8.82 14.17 11.47
C GLY A 241 8.39 15.60 11.26
N LYS A 242 8.51 16.10 10.02
CA LYS A 242 8.25 17.50 9.68
C LYS A 242 7.18 17.65 8.59
N GLN A 243 6.29 18.62 8.79
CA GLN A 243 5.38 19.14 7.78
C GLN A 243 5.70 20.63 7.55
N GLY A 244 6.38 20.93 6.46
CA GLY A 244 7.02 22.21 6.21
C GLY A 244 8.11 22.47 7.26
N LYS A 245 7.94 23.54 8.05
CA LYS A 245 8.83 23.86 9.17
C LYS A 245 8.34 23.32 10.51
N MET A 246 7.18 22.68 10.53
CA MET A 246 6.53 22.26 11.76
C MET A 246 6.89 20.83 12.09
N ASP A 247 7.24 20.56 13.35
CA ASP A 247 7.38 19.19 13.84
C ASP A 247 5.99 18.59 14.04
N VAL A 248 5.77 17.38 13.55
CA VAL A 248 4.47 16.72 13.58
C VAL A 248 4.62 15.31 14.14
N VAL A 249 3.75 14.97 15.09
CA VAL A 249 3.54 13.61 15.56
C VAL A 249 2.08 13.26 15.36
N LYS A 250 1.80 12.18 14.64
CA LYS A 250 0.46 11.63 14.45
C LYS A 250 0.44 10.17 14.88
N ARG A 251 -0.58 9.78 15.62
CA ARG A 251 -0.82 8.41 16.03
C ARG A 251 -2.26 8.04 15.75
N GLY A 252 -2.49 6.81 15.35
CA GLY A 252 -3.83 6.33 15.07
C GLY A 252 -3.90 4.84 14.83
N CYS A 253 -4.93 4.46 14.09
CA CYS A 253 -5.24 3.09 13.73
C CYS A 253 -5.27 2.98 12.22
N SER A 254 -4.93 1.80 11.70
CA SER A 254 -5.11 1.45 10.31
C SER A 254 -5.72 0.06 10.22
N PRO A 255 -6.67 -0.19 9.32
CA PRO A 255 -7.13 -1.54 9.05
C PRO A 255 -6.07 -2.36 8.31
N ILE A 256 -5.17 -1.72 7.56
CA ILE A 256 -4.17 -2.39 6.70
C ILE A 256 -2.73 -1.96 7.06
N ASN A 257 -1.78 -2.86 6.87
CA ASN A 257 -0.35 -2.58 6.96
C ASN A 257 0.29 -2.75 5.57
N PRO A 258 0.76 -1.66 4.92
CA PRO A 258 1.37 -1.71 3.59
C PRO A 258 2.72 -2.45 3.56
N TYR A 259 3.26 -2.82 4.72
CA TYR A 259 4.53 -3.54 4.90
C TYR A 259 4.36 -5.02 5.30
N GLY A 260 3.12 -5.51 5.33
CA GLY A 260 2.80 -6.91 5.60
C GLY A 260 2.17 -7.12 6.98
N SER A 261 1.40 -8.20 7.12
CA SER A 261 0.51 -8.41 8.27
C SER A 261 1.20 -8.71 9.61
N ASN A 262 2.46 -9.14 9.59
CA ASN A 262 3.21 -9.53 10.79
C ASN A 262 4.48 -8.70 11.00
N THR A 263 4.63 -7.60 10.28
CA THR A 263 5.83 -6.77 10.33
C THR A 263 5.53 -5.47 11.04
N ASP A 264 6.01 -5.34 12.27
CA ASP A 264 6.27 -4.02 12.83
C ASP A 264 7.32 -3.38 11.93
N ALA A 265 7.01 -2.25 11.30
CA ALA A 265 7.88 -1.67 10.28
C ALA A 265 7.79 -0.16 10.32
N CYS A 266 8.92 0.50 10.09
CA CYS A 266 9.03 1.94 9.98
C CYS A 266 9.76 2.30 8.70
N THR A 267 9.26 3.27 7.96
CA THR A 267 9.98 3.83 6.81
C THR A 267 9.92 5.36 6.84
N TRP A 268 10.93 5.98 6.23
CA TRP A 268 10.88 7.41 5.94
C TRP A 268 10.08 7.66 4.68
N ILE A 269 9.09 8.54 4.78
CA ILE A 269 8.31 9.04 3.66
C ILE A 269 8.67 10.51 3.49
N ASP A 270 9.05 10.91 2.28
CA ASP A 270 9.30 12.29 1.90
C ASP A 270 8.55 12.62 0.61
N PHE A 271 7.64 13.60 0.66
CA PHE A 271 6.97 14.12 -0.53
C PHE A 271 6.67 15.61 -0.40
N GLN A 272 6.51 16.26 -1.55
CA GLN A 272 6.01 17.63 -1.62
C GLN A 272 4.51 17.61 -1.94
N SER A 273 3.71 18.19 -1.06
CA SER A 273 2.28 18.42 -1.32
C SER A 273 2.07 19.84 -1.81
N LYS A 274 1.23 20.01 -2.82
CA LYS A 274 0.72 21.32 -3.25
C LYS A 274 -0.75 21.38 -2.89
N THR A 275 -1.12 22.18 -1.90
CA THR A 275 -2.53 22.46 -1.62
C THR A 275 -2.92 23.76 -2.32
N PRO A 276 -3.89 23.75 -3.25
CA PRO A 276 -4.49 24.98 -3.73
C PRO A 276 -5.14 25.66 -2.52
N MET A 277 -4.78 26.92 -2.25
CA MET A 277 -5.49 27.71 -1.26
C MET A 277 -6.92 27.91 -1.81
N GLY A 278 -7.93 27.43 -1.08
CA GLY A 278 -9.30 27.42 -1.56
C GLY A 278 -9.77 28.78 -2.06
N ASP A 279 -10.60 28.76 -3.11
CA ASP A 279 -11.43 29.88 -3.53
C ASP A 279 -12.14 30.46 -2.30
N GLY A 280 -11.92 31.75 -2.02
CA GLY A 280 -12.26 32.46 -0.79
C GLY A 280 -13.76 32.64 -0.52
N THR A 281 -14.53 31.55 -0.48
CA THR A 281 -15.97 31.51 -0.22
C THR A 281 -16.34 31.27 1.25
N VAL A 282 -15.39 31.44 2.18
CA VAL A 282 -15.70 31.58 3.61
C VAL A 282 -15.46 33.02 4.04
N GLY A 283 -16.51 33.83 3.90
CA GLY A 283 -16.80 35.01 4.72
C GLY A 283 -15.69 36.06 4.89
N GLY A 284 -15.82 37.17 4.15
CA GLY A 284 -15.34 38.47 4.60
C GLY A 284 -13.97 38.90 4.07
N ALA A 285 -14.01 39.66 2.97
CA ALA A 285 -13.05 40.71 2.62
C ALA A 285 -11.54 40.39 2.72
N SER A 286 -10.97 39.89 1.62
CA SER A 286 -9.63 40.35 1.22
C SER A 286 -9.46 40.23 -0.30
N ARG A 287 -9.76 41.32 -1.01
CA ARG A 287 -9.38 41.48 -2.41
C ARG A 287 -7.84 41.64 -2.44
N THR A 288 -7.21 40.95 -3.38
CA THR A 288 -5.77 40.93 -3.73
C THR A 288 -4.83 40.08 -2.87
N LYS A 289 -4.90 38.74 -2.96
CA LYS A 289 -3.69 37.90 -2.89
C LYS A 289 -3.80 36.79 -3.94
N ARG A 290 -2.74 36.66 -4.73
CA ARG A 290 -2.60 35.70 -5.84
C ARG A 290 -2.91 34.29 -5.35
N ASP A 291 -3.44 33.47 -6.26
CA ASP A 291 -3.53 32.02 -6.20
C ASP A 291 -2.12 31.40 -6.02
N ALA A 292 -1.54 31.56 -4.84
CA ALA A 292 -0.28 30.95 -4.49
C ALA A 292 -0.58 29.55 -3.98
N ASP A 293 -0.32 28.55 -4.81
CA ASP A 293 -0.28 27.16 -4.36
C ASP A 293 0.64 27.07 -3.14
N LEU A 294 0.08 26.64 -2.01
CA LEU A 294 0.87 26.39 -0.81
C LEU A 294 1.58 25.05 -1.01
N SER A 295 2.85 25.10 -1.37
CA SER A 295 3.73 23.94 -1.39
C SER A 295 4.34 23.71 -0.02
N TYR A 296 4.20 22.51 0.54
CA TYR A 296 4.91 22.11 1.74
C TYR A 296 5.51 20.71 1.58
N THR A 297 6.71 20.53 2.15
CA THR A 297 7.36 19.22 2.24
C THR A 297 6.83 18.46 3.44
N TYR A 298 6.50 17.19 3.27
CA TYR A 298 6.19 16.27 4.36
C TYR A 298 7.27 15.21 4.41
N ALA A 299 8.08 15.23 5.46
CA ALA A 299 9.16 14.27 5.70
C ALA A 299 8.95 13.62 7.06
N ALA A 300 8.47 12.38 7.11
CA ALA A 300 8.14 11.70 8.35
C ALA A 300 8.54 10.24 8.35
N ASN A 301 8.91 9.74 9.51
CA ASN A 301 9.07 8.33 9.75
C ASN A 301 7.69 7.75 10.12
N GLN A 302 7.14 6.93 9.22
CA GLN A 302 5.84 6.28 9.35
C GLN A 302 6.04 4.83 9.78
N CYS A 303 5.45 4.48 10.92
CA CYS A 303 5.52 3.17 11.51
C CYS A 303 4.14 2.51 11.59
N PHE A 304 4.14 1.18 11.48
CA PHE A 304 3.03 0.29 11.75
C PHE A 304 3.48 -0.73 12.79
N CYS A 305 2.59 -1.09 13.71
CA CYS A 305 2.84 -2.15 14.66
C CYS A 305 1.55 -2.87 15.08
N THR A 306 1.72 -4.06 15.65
CA THR A 306 0.63 -4.84 16.25
C THR A 306 0.72 -4.85 17.78
N GLY A 307 -0.41 -5.04 18.43
CA GLY A 307 -0.53 -5.06 19.89
C GLY A 307 -1.02 -3.76 20.52
N ASP A 308 -1.55 -3.85 21.73
CA ASP A 308 -2.16 -2.72 22.42
C ASP A 308 -1.14 -1.62 22.69
N ARG A 309 -1.44 -0.42 22.19
CA ARG A 309 -0.70 0.83 22.37
C ARG A 309 0.76 0.73 21.96
N CYS A 310 1.11 -0.18 21.04
CA CYS A 310 2.47 -0.35 20.54
C CYS A 310 3.03 0.94 19.91
N ASN A 311 2.15 1.79 19.35
CA ASN A 311 2.49 3.11 18.83
C ASN A 311 2.84 4.16 19.91
N GLY A 312 2.90 3.75 21.18
CA GLY A 312 3.39 4.52 22.33
C GLY A 312 4.90 4.66 22.42
N ALA A 313 5.66 3.70 21.89
CA ALA A 313 7.11 3.66 22.04
C ALA A 313 7.78 4.89 21.41
N SER A 314 8.77 5.47 22.10
CA SER A 314 9.55 6.63 21.61
C SER A 314 10.26 6.30 20.29
N SER A 315 10.70 5.04 20.17
CA SER A 315 11.27 4.41 18.99
C SER A 315 10.81 2.95 19.02
N ILE A 316 10.33 2.39 17.90
CA ILE A 316 10.22 0.94 17.79
C ILE A 316 11.64 0.43 17.56
N THR A 317 12.40 0.32 18.64
CA THR A 317 13.70 -0.33 18.60
C THR A 317 13.42 -1.82 18.49
N PHE A 318 13.71 -2.43 17.34
CA PHE A 318 13.72 -3.90 17.22
C PHE A 318 14.72 -4.43 18.25
N ALA A 319 14.22 -4.90 19.38
CA ALA A 319 15.01 -5.61 20.35
C ALA A 319 15.32 -7.00 19.77
N PHE A 320 16.38 -7.09 18.96
CA PHE A 320 17.01 -8.37 18.71
C PHE A 320 17.59 -8.85 20.04
N PHE A 321 16.87 -9.72 20.74
CA PHE A 321 17.48 -10.60 21.73
C PHE A 321 18.44 -11.54 20.97
N THR A 322 19.64 -11.08 20.67
CA THR A 322 20.77 -11.96 20.42
C THR A 322 21.08 -12.66 21.73
N ILE A 323 20.42 -13.80 21.95
CA ILE A 323 20.82 -14.77 22.96
C ILE A 323 22.18 -15.28 22.50
N LEU A 324 23.26 -14.64 22.95
CA LEU A 324 24.58 -15.22 22.97
C LEU A 324 24.54 -16.40 23.94
N THR A 325 24.12 -17.58 23.46
CA THR A 325 24.38 -18.84 24.16
C THR A 325 25.89 -19.07 24.11
N PRO A 326 26.60 -19.03 25.26
CA PRO A 326 27.99 -19.49 25.27
C PRO A 326 28.01 -20.99 25.00
N ILE A 327 28.62 -21.37 23.87
CA ILE A 327 28.99 -22.75 23.60
C ILE A 327 30.07 -23.13 24.62
N PHE A 328 29.69 -23.75 25.73
CA PHE A 328 30.64 -24.42 26.61
C PHE A 328 31.13 -25.68 25.90
N VAL A 329 32.24 -25.56 25.17
CA VAL A 329 33.02 -26.72 24.73
C VAL A 329 33.69 -27.30 25.98
N ALA A 330 33.15 -28.39 26.50
CA ALA A 330 33.81 -29.20 27.51
C ALA A 330 35.02 -29.89 26.87
N VAL A 331 36.20 -29.27 26.98
CA VAL A 331 37.47 -29.94 26.70
C VAL A 331 37.72 -30.91 27.84
N LYS A 332 37.47 -32.19 27.57
CA LYS A 332 37.84 -33.30 28.44
C LYS A 332 39.33 -33.57 28.21
N VAL A 333 40.18 -33.07 29.10
CA VAL A 333 41.61 -33.43 29.14
C VAL A 333 41.69 -34.84 29.75
N LEU A 334 42.16 -35.79 28.95
CA LEU A 334 42.69 -37.09 29.38
C LEU A 334 44.22 -36.97 29.47
#